data_AF-A0A975H9N3-F1
#
_entry.id   AF-A0A975H9N3-F1
#
_cell.length_a   1.000
_cell.length_b   1.000
_cell.length_c   1.000
_cell.angle_alpha   90.00
_cell.angle_beta   90.00
_cell.angle_gamma   90.00
#
_symmetry.space_group_name_H-M   'P 1'
#
loop_
_entity.id
_entity.type
_entity.pdbx_description
1 polymer ?
#
loop_
_entity_poly.entity_id
_entity_poly.type
_entity_poly.pdbx_seq_one_letter_code
_entity_poly.pdbx_strand_id
1 'polypeptide(L)'
;MYYHIGKKVRYFAVALCIIGVLASIGTGVYLYAEEKLDVVPALAICIGGSILFWLLSWVTYCIGDTNVRIERLEDKLIPKPVYTQYLAGNNPLRGQCEICGKTTDLVNAKIEDKLGTRYRKLCRECYMTNNCKPAD
;
A
#
# COMPACT_ATOMS: atom_id res chain seq x y z
N MET A 1 2.30 1.63 -4.71
CA MET A 1 2.92 2.86 -4.13
C MET A 1 1.95 3.55 -3.16
N TYR A 2 0.64 3.31 -3.28
CA TYR A 2 -0.39 3.84 -2.41
C TYR A 2 -0.60 3.02 -1.12
N TYR A 3 -0.04 1.80 -1.03
CA TYR A 3 -0.17 0.92 0.15
C TYR A 3 0.41 1.53 1.41
N HIS A 4 1.54 2.22 1.23
CA HIS A 4 2.18 2.97 2.30
C HIS A 4 1.34 4.18 2.74
N ILE A 5 0.54 4.75 1.83
CA ILE A 5 -0.31 5.92 2.13
C ILE A 5 -1.50 5.46 2.98
N GLY A 6 -2.21 4.40 2.59
CA GLY A 6 -3.32 3.86 3.36
C GLY A 6 -2.91 3.40 4.77
N LYS A 7 -1.75 2.73 4.90
CA LYS A 7 -1.21 2.33 6.22
C LYS A 7 -0.83 3.55 7.08
N LYS A 8 -0.19 4.57 6.50
CA LYS A 8 0.16 5.81 7.23
C LYS A 8 -1.08 6.55 7.72
N VAL A 9 -2.15 6.62 6.93
CA VAL A 9 -3.42 7.25 7.31
C VAL A 9 -4.06 6.55 8.51
N ARG A 10 -4.02 5.22 8.57
CA ARG A 10 -4.53 4.46 9.73
C ARG A 10 -3.73 4.76 11.02
N TYR A 11 -2.40 4.79 10.94
CA TYR A 11 -1.58 5.16 12.10
C TYR A 11 -1.83 6.60 12.55
N PHE A 12 -1.98 7.51 11.60
CA PHE A 12 -2.29 8.90 11.89
C PHE A 12 -3.65 9.03 12.61
N ALA A 13 -4.67 8.31 12.15
CA ALA A 13 -5.99 8.29 12.79
C ALA A 13 -5.92 7.83 14.26
N VAL A 14 -5.20 6.73 14.53
CA VAL A 14 -5.01 6.21 15.89
C VAL A 14 -4.22 7.20 16.76
N ALA A 15 -3.15 7.79 16.25
CA ALA A 15 -2.35 8.78 16.98
C ALA A 15 -3.19 10.01 17.35
N LEU A 16 -3.99 10.51 16.40
CA LEU A 16 -4.89 11.65 16.61
C LEU A 16 -5.96 11.34 17.66
N CYS A 17 -6.49 10.10 17.66
CA CYS A 17 -7.43 9.65 18.69
C CYS A 17 -6.82 9.71 20.09
N ILE A 18 -5.60 9.17 20.26
CA ILE A 18 -4.92 9.12 21.56
C ILE A 18 -4.64 10.53 22.08
N ILE A 19 -4.06 11.38 21.23
CA ILE A 19 -3.74 12.76 21.61
C ILE A 19 -5.02 13.54 21.95
N GLY A 20 -6.08 13.37 21.16
CA GLY A 20 -7.36 14.05 21.38
C GLY A 20 -8.05 13.63 22.66
N VAL A 21 -8.07 12.32 22.97
CA VAL A 21 -8.62 11.79 24.24
C VAL A 21 -7.82 12.33 25.42
N LEU A 22 -6.49 12.30 25.36
CA LEU A 22 -5.64 12.83 26.43
C LEU A 22 -5.84 14.34 26.63
N ALA A 23 -5.94 15.11 25.55
CA ALA A 23 -6.20 16.55 25.62
C ALA A 23 -7.58 16.86 26.20
N SER A 24 -8.61 16.09 25.83
CA SER A 24 -9.96 16.23 26.36
C SER A 24 -10.02 15.94 27.87
N ILE A 25 -9.39 14.83 28.31
CA ILE A 25 -9.29 14.49 29.74
C ILE A 25 -8.49 15.56 30.49
N GLY A 26 -7.33 15.95 29.97
CA GLY A 26 -6.48 16.97 30.58
C GLY A 26 -7.20 18.31 30.75
N THR A 27 -7.95 18.73 29.73
CA THR A 27 -8.74 19.98 29.79
C THR A 27 -9.86 19.89 30.81
N GLY A 28 -10.62 18.79 30.84
CA GLY A 28 -11.70 18.63 31.81
C GLY A 28 -11.20 18.57 33.25
N VAL A 29 -10.09 17.86 33.50
CA VAL A 29 -9.45 17.78 34.83
C VAL A 29 -8.89 19.14 35.25
N TYR A 30 -8.23 19.87 34.33
CA TYR A 30 -7.68 21.19 34.62
C TYR A 30 -8.78 22.20 35.00
N LEU A 31 -9.87 22.25 34.24
CA LEU A 31 -10.98 23.16 34.52
C LEU A 31 -11.70 22.84 35.84
N TYR A 32 -11.77 21.56 36.21
CA TYR A 32 -12.27 21.16 37.52
C TYR A 32 -11.31 21.55 38.66
N ALA A 33 -10.01 21.33 38.47
CA ALA A 33 -8.98 21.65 39.47
C ALA A 33 -8.84 23.15 39.75
N GLU A 34 -9.11 24.01 38.77
CA GLU A 34 -9.19 25.46 38.96
C GLU A 34 -10.55 25.95 39.47
N GLU A 35 -11.46 25.04 39.85
CA GLU A 35 -12.81 25.36 40.32
C GLU A 35 -13.63 26.20 39.33
N LYS A 36 -13.24 26.18 38.04
CA LYS A 36 -13.94 26.90 36.96
C LYS A 36 -15.22 26.21 36.52
N LEU A 37 -15.30 24.90 36.75
CA LEU A 37 -16.42 24.05 36.40
C LEU A 37 -16.70 23.06 37.53
N ASP A 38 -17.97 22.79 37.79
CA ASP A 38 -18.40 21.67 38.63
C ASP A 38 -18.03 20.32 37.99
N VAL A 39 -18.11 19.26 38.80
CA VAL A 39 -17.79 17.87 38.39
C VAL A 39 -18.54 17.44 37.12
N VAL A 40 -19.82 17.78 37.01
CA VAL A 40 -20.69 17.34 35.90
C VAL A 40 -20.24 17.94 34.55
N PRO A 41 -20.11 19.28 34.39
CA PRO A 41 -19.62 19.84 33.13
C PRO A 41 -18.18 19.43 32.81
N ALA A 42 -17.31 19.27 33.81
CA ALA A 42 -15.96 18.75 33.59
C ALA A 42 -15.96 17.31 33.04
N LEU A 43 -16.78 16.42 33.59
CA LEU A 43 -16.97 15.06 33.07
C LEU A 43 -17.56 15.06 31.66
N ALA A 44 -18.50 15.96 31.36
CA ALA A 44 -19.07 16.10 30.03
C ALA A 44 -17.99 16.48 28.99
N ILE A 45 -17.02 17.33 29.36
CA ILE A 45 -15.88 17.67 28.50
C ILE A 45 -14.97 16.46 28.28
N CYS A 46 -14.64 15.71 29.33
CA CYS A 46 -13.81 14.51 29.24
C CYS A 46 -14.45 13.44 28.34
N ILE A 47 -15.73 13.14 28.54
CA ILE A 47 -16.45 12.09 27.81
C ILE A 47 -16.78 12.58 26.40
N GLY A 48 -17.36 13.77 26.27
CA GLY A 48 -17.78 14.34 24.99
C GLY A 48 -16.61 14.55 24.04
N GLY A 49 -15.50 15.12 24.52
CA GLY A 49 -14.29 15.30 23.72
C GLY A 49 -13.69 13.95 23.30
N SER A 50 -13.62 12.98 24.21
CA SER A 50 -13.12 11.63 23.90
C SER A 50 -13.96 10.93 22.82
N ILE A 51 -15.28 11.01 22.88
CA ILE A 51 -16.19 10.45 21.87
C ILE A 51 -15.98 11.16 20.52
N LEU A 52 -15.84 12.49 20.51
CA LEU A 52 -15.66 13.26 19.29
C LEU A 52 -14.35 12.87 18.57
N PHE A 53 -13.24 12.77 19.31
CA PHE A 53 -11.96 12.34 18.75
C PHE A 53 -11.96 10.87 18.32
N TRP A 54 -12.71 10.01 19.01
CA TRP A 54 -12.92 8.62 18.59
C TRP A 54 -13.68 8.54 17.27
N LEU A 55 -14.76 9.30 17.10
CA LEU A 55 -15.52 9.36 15.85
C LEU A 55 -14.67 9.89 14.69
N LEU A 56 -13.90 10.96 14.92
CA LEU A 56 -13.03 11.54 13.90
C LEU A 56 -11.93 10.56 13.46
N SER A 57 -11.33 9.86 14.43
CA SER A 57 -10.38 8.79 14.19
C SER A 57 -11.01 7.65 13.38
N TRP A 58 -12.23 7.22 13.73
CA TRP A 58 -12.92 6.15 13.03
C TRP A 58 -13.14 6.49 11.55
N VAL A 59 -13.64 7.69 11.24
CA VAL A 59 -13.82 8.14 9.86
C VAL A 59 -12.48 8.15 9.10
N THR A 60 -11.44 8.70 9.71
CA THR A 60 -10.10 8.78 9.09
C THR A 60 -9.50 7.38 8.86
N TYR A 61 -9.73 6.46 9.80
CA TYR A 61 -9.32 5.06 9.69
C TYR A 61 -10.05 4.34 8.55
N CYS A 62 -11.36 4.55 8.41
CA CYS A 62 -12.17 3.98 7.32
C CYS A 62 -11.70 4.46 5.93
N ILE A 63 -11.32 5.74 5.81
CA ILE A 63 -10.72 6.27 4.58
C ILE A 63 -9.40 5.54 4.28
N GLY A 64 -8.54 5.39 5.29
CA GLY A 64 -7.31 4.61 5.18
C GLY A 64 -7.54 3.14 4.83
N ASP A 65 -8.63 2.52 5.29
CA ASP A 65 -8.97 1.13 4.97
C ASP A 65 -9.47 0.96 3.53
N THR A 66 -10.33 1.87 3.09
CA THR A 66 -10.89 1.89 1.73
C THR A 66 -9.79 2.03 0.67
N ASN A 67 -8.84 2.92 0.90
CA ASN A 67 -7.69 3.11 0.00
C ASN A 67 -6.84 1.84 -0.15
N VAL A 68 -6.60 1.10 0.93
CA VAL A 68 -5.86 -0.18 0.87
C VAL A 68 -6.66 -1.24 0.12
N ARG A 69 -7.99 -1.25 0.26
CA ARG A 69 -8.85 -2.25 -0.39
C ARG A 69 -8.95 -2.01 -1.90
N ILE A 70 -9.04 -0.76 -2.35
CA ILE A 70 -9.00 -0.39 -3.77
C ILE A 70 -7.69 -0.83 -4.42
N GLU A 71 -6.55 -0.56 -3.78
CA GLU A 71 -5.24 -0.96 -4.35
C GLU A 71 -5.11 -2.49 -4.47
N ARG A 72 -5.59 -3.25 -3.48
CA ARG A 72 -5.61 -4.72 -3.60
C ARG A 72 -6.51 -5.22 -4.74
N LEU A 73 -7.55 -4.47 -5.09
CA LEU A 73 -8.41 -4.79 -6.23
C LEU A 73 -7.70 -4.41 -7.54
N GLU A 74 -7.05 -3.26 -7.63
CA GLU A 74 -6.26 -2.88 -8.81
C GLU A 74 -5.11 -3.86 -9.10
N ASP A 75 -4.35 -4.28 -8.08
CA ASP A 75 -3.29 -5.30 -8.23
C ASP A 75 -3.82 -6.66 -8.71
N LYS A 76 -5.11 -6.95 -8.48
CA LYS A 76 -5.77 -8.18 -8.95
C LYS A 76 -6.36 -8.05 -10.36
N LEU A 77 -6.90 -6.88 -10.71
CA LEU A 77 -7.55 -6.65 -12.00
C LEU A 77 -6.56 -6.30 -13.12
N ILE A 78 -5.41 -5.73 -12.79
CA ILE A 78 -4.36 -5.42 -13.75
C ILE A 78 -3.18 -6.36 -13.46
N PRO A 79 -3.11 -7.54 -14.10
CA PRO A 79 -1.94 -8.39 -13.97
C PRO A 79 -0.73 -7.58 -14.42
N LYS A 80 0.22 -7.38 -13.50
CA LYS A 80 1.51 -6.78 -13.84
C LYS A 80 2.10 -7.58 -15.01
N PRO A 81 2.70 -6.92 -16.01
CA PRO A 81 3.23 -7.63 -17.17
C PRO A 81 4.17 -8.73 -16.66
N VAL A 82 3.91 -9.98 -17.06
CA VAL A 82 4.56 -11.20 -16.52
C VAL A 82 6.09 -11.06 -16.43
N TYR A 83 6.68 -10.29 -17.35
CA TYR A 83 8.08 -9.90 -17.37
C TYR A 83 8.58 -9.23 -16.06
N THR A 84 7.83 -8.31 -15.47
CA THR A 84 8.26 -7.58 -14.25
C THR A 84 8.16 -8.44 -13.00
N GLN A 85 7.22 -9.40 -12.96
CA GLN A 85 7.14 -10.37 -11.88
C GLN A 85 8.28 -11.39 -11.95
N TYR A 86 8.65 -11.83 -13.15
CA TYR A 86 9.72 -12.80 -13.33
C TYR A 86 11.10 -12.23 -12.97
N LEU A 87 11.39 -10.97 -13.34
CA LEU A 87 12.62 -10.28 -12.93
C LEU A 87 12.70 -9.98 -11.44
N ALA A 88 11.56 -9.79 -10.77
CA ALA A 88 11.53 -9.55 -9.32
C ALA A 88 11.74 -10.84 -8.52
N GLY A 89 11.40 -12.00 -9.09
CA GLY A 89 11.56 -13.32 -8.48
C GLY A 89 12.87 -14.05 -8.84
N ASN A 90 13.45 -13.76 -10.00
CA ASN A 90 14.67 -14.41 -10.49
C ASN A 90 15.79 -13.39 -10.74
N ASN A 91 17.02 -13.72 -10.36
CA ASN A 91 18.19 -12.88 -10.64
C ASN A 91 18.27 -12.60 -12.15
N PRO A 92 18.21 -11.33 -12.59
CA PRO A 92 18.35 -11.01 -14.00
C PRO A 92 19.69 -11.52 -14.53
N LEU A 93 19.63 -12.34 -15.59
CA LEU A 93 20.82 -12.71 -16.32
C LEU A 93 21.25 -11.49 -17.12
N ARG A 94 22.37 -10.86 -16.76
CA ARG A 94 22.97 -9.83 -17.61
C ARG A 94 23.61 -10.46 -18.83
N GLY A 95 23.21 -10.02 -20.01
CA GLY A 95 23.79 -10.53 -21.25
C GLY A 95 23.23 -9.84 -22.48
N GLN A 96 23.53 -10.42 -23.65
CA GLN A 96 23.05 -9.94 -24.92
C GLN A 96 21.72 -10.61 -25.30
N CYS A 97 20.72 -9.81 -25.66
CA CYS A 97 19.42 -10.32 -26.13
C CYS A 97 19.57 -11.06 -27.45
N GLU A 98 19.02 -12.27 -27.55
CA GLU A 98 19.12 -13.11 -28.75
C GLU A 98 18.35 -12.60 -29.97
N ILE A 99 17.42 -11.65 -29.78
CA ILE A 99 16.64 -11.07 -30.89
C ILE A 99 17.21 -9.72 -31.32
N CYS A 100 17.38 -8.79 -30.38
CA CYS A 100 17.79 -7.42 -30.71
C CYS A 100 19.27 -7.12 -30.50
N GLY A 101 20.04 -8.07 -29.96
CA GLY A 101 21.48 -7.89 -29.74
C GLY A 101 21.86 -6.86 -28.67
N LYS A 102 20.89 -6.26 -27.96
CA LYS A 102 21.17 -5.28 -26.88
C LYS A 102 21.68 -5.99 -25.63
N THR A 103 22.68 -5.40 -24.97
CA THR A 103 23.18 -5.87 -23.67
C THR A 103 22.35 -5.27 -22.55
N THR A 104 21.57 -6.09 -21.86
CA THR A 104 20.64 -5.65 -20.81
C THR A 104 20.28 -6.81 -19.89
N ASP A 105 19.36 -6.59 -18.95
CA ASP A 105 18.83 -7.65 -18.10
C ASP A 105 17.91 -8.54 -18.94
N LEU A 106 18.21 -9.84 -18.94
CA LEU A 106 17.53 -10.85 -19.74
C LEU A 106 16.65 -11.75 -18.87
N VAL A 107 15.58 -12.24 -19.49
CA VAL A 107 14.70 -13.27 -18.94
C VAL A 107 14.74 -14.49 -19.84
N ASN A 108 14.77 -15.69 -19.23
CA ASN A 108 14.55 -16.93 -19.96
C ASN A 108 13.08 -16.97 -20.41
N ALA A 109 12.88 -16.89 -21.71
CA ALA A 109 11.57 -16.84 -22.34
C ALA A 109 11.29 -18.14 -23.09
N LYS A 110 10.11 -18.69 -22.88
CA LYS A 110 9.53 -19.78 -23.67
C LYS A 110 8.72 -19.18 -24.82
N ILE A 111 9.13 -19.49 -26.04
CA ILE A 111 8.41 -19.16 -27.28
C ILE A 111 7.73 -20.45 -27.76
N GLU A 112 6.41 -20.44 -27.82
CA GLU A 112 5.62 -21.52 -28.43
C GLU A 112 5.18 -21.05 -29.82
N ASP A 113 5.80 -21.59 -30.86
CA ASP A 113 5.45 -21.31 -32.26
C ASP A 113 5.03 -22.60 -32.99
N LYS A 114 4.66 -22.49 -34.28
CA LYS A 114 4.30 -23.65 -35.12
C LYS A 114 5.45 -24.65 -35.32
N LEU A 115 6.67 -24.30 -34.94
CA LEU A 115 7.89 -25.10 -35.05
C LEU A 115 8.27 -25.75 -33.70
N GLY A 116 7.45 -25.58 -32.65
CA GLY A 116 7.61 -26.20 -31.35
C GLY A 116 7.91 -25.20 -30.23
N THR A 117 8.40 -25.73 -29.11
CA THR A 117 8.81 -24.91 -27.96
C THR A 117 10.29 -24.56 -28.07
N ARG A 118 10.62 -23.27 -28.02
CA ARG A 118 12.00 -22.78 -27.99
C ARG A 118 12.24 -21.91 -26.76
N TYR A 119 13.40 -22.08 -26.16
CA TYR A 119 13.85 -21.28 -25.02
C TYR A 119 14.87 -20.26 -25.50
N ARG A 120 14.67 -18.98 -25.19
CA ARG A 120 15.55 -17.87 -25.60
C ARG A 120 15.77 -16.88 -24.47
N LYS A 121 16.94 -16.25 -24.42
CA LYS A 121 17.20 -15.14 -23.50
C LYS A 121 16.81 -13.81 -24.13
N LEU A 122 15.75 -13.19 -23.64
CA LEU A 122 15.15 -11.99 -24.24
C LEU A 122 15.18 -10.80 -23.28
N CYS A 123 15.36 -9.60 -23.85
CA CYS A 123 15.13 -8.35 -23.15
C CYS A 123 13.63 -8.04 -23.05
N ARG A 124 13.28 -7.07 -22.20
CA ARG A 124 11.91 -6.59 -21.97
C ARG A 124 11.11 -6.32 -23.23
N GLU A 125 11.71 -5.56 -24.15
CA GLU A 125 11.05 -5.15 -25.38
C GLU A 125 10.71 -6.40 -26.22
N CYS A 126 11.71 -7.25 -26.47
CA CYS A 126 11.53 -8.45 -27.29
C CYS A 126 10.59 -9.48 -26.65
N TYR A 127 10.60 -9.61 -25.33
CA TYR A 127 9.69 -10.49 -24.60
C TYR A 127 8.22 -10.06 -24.78
N MET A 128 7.96 -8.76 -24.65
CA MET A 128 6.61 -8.20 -24.77
C MET A 128 6.12 -8.22 -26.23
N THR A 129 6.98 -7.92 -27.20
CA THR A 129 6.62 -7.91 -28.63
C THR A 129 6.29 -9.30 -29.16
N ASN A 130 6.96 -10.34 -28.68
CA ASN A 130 6.77 -11.72 -29.16
C ASN A 130 5.82 -12.55 -28.29
N ASN A 131 5.05 -11.91 -27.41
CA ASN A 131 4.07 -12.55 -26.51
C ASN A 131 4.60 -13.82 -25.82
N CYS A 132 5.85 -13.77 -25.37
CA CYS A 132 6.54 -14.94 -24.82
C CYS A 132 6.02 -15.28 -23.41
N LYS A 133 6.12 -16.56 -23.04
CA LYS A 133 5.85 -17.02 -21.67
C LYS A 133 7.16 -17.09 -20.89
N PRO A 134 7.14 -16.97 -19.56
CA PRO A 134 8.34 -17.23 -18.77
C PRO A 134 8.70 -18.70 -18.84
N ALA A 135 10.00 -19.02 -18.85
CA ALA A 135 10.51 -20.37 -18.73
C ALA A 135 11.05 -20.60 -17.32
N ASP A 136 10.43 -21.54 -16.60
CA ASP A 136 10.87 -22.03 -15.29
C ASP A 136 12.28 -22.63 -15.32
#